data_AF-A0A4V5ZNP3-F1
#
_entry.id   AF-A0A4V5ZNP3-F1
#
_cell.length_a   1.000
_cell.length_b   1.000
_cell.length_c   1.000
_cell.angle_alpha   90.00
_cell.angle_beta   90.00
_cell.angle_gamma   90.00
#
_symmetry.space_group_name_H-M   'P 1'
#
loop_
_entity.id
_entity.type
_entity.pdbx_description
1 polymer ?
#
loop_
_entity_poly.entity_id
_entity_poly.type
_entity_poly.pdbx_seq_one_letter_code
_entity_poly.pdbx_strand_id
1 'polypeptide(L)'
;MVGEFERPPQGEFEREIRSFPEFFDRLELQGALDIWDAVNSETEIEGLVYHHRGIQVPSYEGRFVYEPTDGEYDTQAFSIEFGTVGPRSVWAVFDGSLSWDIYLLLYEEGAVVAWMSDAEFEAEEAGRFRSKAAAVEAGQFTFGTFFRFGPDWVEREEWGLRSTAPAMIQTGDGQLLTPETESEFYENAHAIPDEFRPAVETGAPPFYGLLDAGLSVGPE
;
A
#
# COMPACT_ATOMS: atom_id res chain seq x y z
N MET A 1 -19.04 -36.57 -23.92
CA MET A 1 -18.59 -36.49 -22.52
C MET A 1 -17.33 -35.65 -22.52
N VAL A 2 -17.43 -34.41 -22.09
CA VAL A 2 -16.31 -33.53 -21.80
C VAL A 2 -16.52 -33.18 -20.34
N GLY A 3 -15.64 -33.65 -19.46
CA GLY A 3 -15.71 -33.34 -18.04
C GLY A 3 -15.49 -31.86 -17.86
N GLU A 4 -16.46 -31.18 -17.26
CA GLU A 4 -16.29 -29.83 -16.74
C GLU A 4 -15.12 -29.86 -15.77
N PHE A 5 -14.13 -28.99 -15.99
CA PHE A 5 -13.15 -28.67 -14.97
C PHE A 5 -13.91 -27.94 -13.86
N GLU A 6 -14.30 -28.67 -12.81
CA GLU A 6 -14.67 -28.05 -11.55
C GLU A 6 -13.48 -27.23 -11.09
N ARG A 7 -13.67 -25.90 -11.04
CA ARG A 7 -12.79 -25.02 -10.28
C ARG A 7 -12.73 -25.57 -8.85
N PRO A 8 -11.54 -25.70 -8.24
CA PRO A 8 -11.47 -26.06 -6.83
C PRO A 8 -12.31 -25.04 -6.04
N PRO A 9 -13.01 -25.48 -4.96
CA PRO A 9 -13.81 -24.58 -4.15
C PRO A 9 -12.89 -23.45 -3.66
N GLN A 10 -13.15 -22.23 -4.10
CA GLN A 10 -12.63 -21.05 -3.42
C GLN A 10 -13.17 -21.16 -2.00
N GLY A 11 -12.29 -21.35 -1.02
CA GLY A 11 -12.70 -21.39 0.38
C GLY A 11 -13.45 -20.09 0.67
N GLU A 12 -14.64 -20.21 1.26
CA GLU A 12 -15.33 -19.08 1.87
C GLU A 12 -14.40 -18.56 2.99
N PHE A 13 -13.57 -17.57 2.69
CA PHE A 13 -12.80 -16.88 3.71
C PHE A 13 -13.76 -15.92 4.39
N GLU A 14 -14.18 -16.22 5.62
CA GLU A 14 -14.75 -15.20 6.49
C GLU A 14 -13.73 -14.05 6.57
N ARG A 15 -14.19 -12.83 6.31
CA ARG A 15 -13.35 -11.63 6.42
C ARG A 15 -12.74 -11.60 7.83
N GLU A 16 -11.42 -11.73 7.92
CA GLU A 16 -10.70 -11.77 9.19
C GLU A 16 -9.75 -10.58 9.26
N ILE A 17 -9.78 -9.85 10.37
CA ILE A 17 -8.82 -8.80 10.67
C ILE A 17 -7.92 -9.24 11.84
N ARG A 18 -6.61 -9.09 11.67
CA ARG A 18 -5.60 -9.32 12.71
C ARG A 18 -4.83 -8.03 12.94
N SER A 19 -4.62 -7.67 14.19
CA SER A 19 -3.75 -6.56 14.58
C SER A 19 -2.38 -7.08 15.04
N PHE A 20 -1.35 -6.24 14.91
CA PHE A 20 0.01 -6.55 15.35
C PHE A 20 0.51 -5.50 16.36
N PRO A 21 0.10 -5.57 17.65
CA PRO A 21 0.45 -4.55 18.64
C PRO A 21 1.96 -4.39 18.87
N GLU A 22 2.73 -5.47 18.72
CA GLU A 22 4.19 -5.48 18.93
C GLU A 22 4.97 -5.15 17.65
N PHE A 23 4.31 -4.70 16.57
CA PHE A 23 4.94 -4.51 15.26
C PHE A 23 6.08 -3.49 15.31
N PHE A 24 5.83 -2.31 15.87
CA PHE A 24 6.83 -1.23 15.89
C PHE A 24 7.98 -1.52 16.86
N ASP A 25 7.71 -2.20 17.98
CA ASP A 25 8.77 -2.71 18.88
C ASP A 25 9.69 -3.69 18.14
N ARG A 26 9.11 -4.59 17.34
CA ARG A 26 9.87 -5.52 16.50
C ARG A 26 10.62 -4.80 15.39
N LEU A 27 10.02 -3.79 14.76
CA LEU A 27 10.64 -3.01 13.69
C LEU A 27 11.86 -2.26 14.21
N GLU A 28 11.76 -1.59 15.36
CA GLU A 28 12.88 -0.92 16.01
C GLU A 28 14.00 -1.90 16.37
N LEU A 29 13.65 -3.08 16.90
CA LEU A 29 14.63 -4.09 17.29
C LEU A 29 15.36 -4.73 16.09
N GLN A 30 14.65 -4.97 14.99
CA GLN A 30 15.16 -5.70 13.83
C GLN A 30 15.70 -4.77 12.72
N GLY A 31 15.36 -3.49 12.77
CA GLY A 31 15.72 -2.48 11.78
C GLY A 31 14.87 -2.54 10.50
N ALA A 32 14.40 -3.72 10.09
CA ALA A 32 13.47 -3.89 8.99
C ALA A 32 12.58 -5.12 9.21
N LEU A 33 11.37 -5.08 8.65
CA LEU A 33 10.41 -6.18 8.63
C LEU A 33 9.81 -6.32 7.22
N ASP A 34 9.88 -7.52 6.65
CA ASP A 34 9.31 -7.80 5.34
C ASP A 34 7.78 -7.88 5.42
N ILE A 35 7.08 -7.28 4.46
CA ILE A 35 5.61 -7.31 4.39
C ILE A 35 5.11 -8.74 4.22
N TRP A 36 5.90 -9.58 3.55
CA TRP A 36 5.65 -10.99 3.35
C TRP A 36 5.52 -11.79 4.65
N ASP A 37 6.21 -11.39 5.72
CA ASP A 37 6.14 -12.06 7.02
C ASP A 37 4.78 -11.91 7.72
N ALA A 38 3.95 -10.96 7.27
CA ALA A 38 2.60 -10.80 7.78
C ALA A 38 1.67 -11.97 7.39
N VAL A 39 1.99 -12.72 6.33
CA VAL A 39 1.14 -13.79 5.81
C VAL A 39 1.88 -15.14 5.85
N ASN A 40 1.37 -16.08 6.64
CA ASN A 40 1.85 -17.47 6.62
C ASN A 40 1.27 -18.19 5.39
N SER A 41 2.09 -18.53 4.39
CA SER A 41 1.59 -19.03 3.10
C SER A 41 1.34 -20.55 3.08
N GLU A 42 0.07 -20.96 3.14
CA GLU A 42 -0.45 -22.05 2.30
C GLU A 42 -0.97 -21.51 0.94
N THR A 43 -1.00 -20.19 0.76
CA THR A 43 -1.55 -19.48 -0.39
C THR A 43 -0.43 -19.05 -1.35
N GLU A 44 -0.57 -19.35 -2.64
CA GLU A 44 0.37 -18.94 -3.71
C GLU A 44 0.20 -17.44 -4.02
N ILE A 45 0.74 -16.58 -3.17
CA ILE A 45 0.81 -15.15 -3.45
C ILE A 45 1.94 -14.92 -4.46
N GLU A 46 1.66 -14.16 -5.51
CA GLU A 46 2.59 -13.95 -6.63
C GLU A 46 3.25 -12.56 -6.60
N GLY A 47 2.60 -11.57 -5.99
CA GLY A 47 3.18 -10.24 -5.85
C GLY A 47 2.38 -9.29 -4.96
N LEU A 48 2.89 -8.07 -4.86
CA LEU A 48 2.40 -7.01 -3.98
C LEU A 48 1.94 -5.80 -4.80
N VAL A 49 0.95 -5.07 -4.28
CA VAL A 49 0.57 -3.75 -4.81
C VAL A 49 0.55 -2.76 -3.67
N TYR A 50 1.51 -1.85 -3.68
CA TYR A 50 1.52 -0.72 -2.75
C TYR A 50 0.39 0.24 -3.11
N HIS A 51 -0.42 0.59 -2.12
CA HIS A 51 -1.49 1.58 -2.19
C HIS A 51 -1.10 2.81 -1.39
N HIS A 52 -1.13 3.97 -2.03
CA HIS A 52 -0.94 5.28 -1.42
C HIS A 52 -2.02 6.25 -1.91
N ARG A 53 -3.09 6.43 -1.13
CA ARG A 53 -4.15 7.41 -1.43
C ARG A 53 -4.70 7.30 -2.86
N GLY A 54 -4.96 6.07 -3.29
CA GLY A 54 -5.41 5.74 -4.65
C GLY A 54 -4.29 5.46 -5.66
N ILE A 55 -3.05 5.88 -5.41
CA ILE A 55 -1.89 5.46 -6.24
C ILE A 55 -1.61 3.98 -5.99
N GLN A 56 -1.47 3.20 -7.06
CA GLN A 56 -1.15 1.78 -7.00
C GLN A 56 0.14 1.45 -7.75
N VAL A 57 1.10 0.85 -7.06
CA VAL A 57 2.41 0.46 -7.62
C VAL A 57 2.65 -1.04 -7.43
N PRO A 58 2.73 -1.84 -8.51
CA PRO A 58 3.02 -3.26 -8.41
C PRO A 58 4.49 -3.50 -8.04
N SER A 59 4.73 -4.46 -7.17
CA SER A 59 6.03 -4.77 -6.59
C SER A 59 6.19 -6.26 -6.30
N TYR A 60 7.40 -6.77 -6.42
CA TYR A 60 7.72 -8.16 -6.06
C TYR A 60 7.92 -8.32 -4.55
N GLU A 61 8.50 -7.29 -3.93
CA GLU A 61 8.83 -7.27 -2.52
C GLU A 61 8.56 -5.90 -1.91
N GLY A 62 8.37 -5.87 -0.60
CA GLY A 62 8.16 -4.67 0.16
C GLY A 62 8.48 -4.89 1.63
N ARG A 63 9.00 -3.86 2.28
CA ARG A 63 9.42 -3.92 3.68
C ARG A 63 9.19 -2.61 4.39
N PHE A 64 8.96 -2.70 5.69
CA PHE A 64 9.05 -1.57 6.60
C PHE A 64 10.49 -1.45 7.09
N VAL A 65 11.00 -0.22 7.20
CA VAL A 65 12.35 0.07 7.69
C VAL A 65 12.25 1.09 8.82
N TYR A 66 12.95 0.81 9.92
CA TYR A 66 13.09 1.76 11.03
C TYR A 66 14.08 2.87 10.64
N GLU A 67 13.66 4.13 10.78
CA GLU A 67 14.52 5.29 10.53
C GLU A 67 14.95 5.88 11.88
N PRO A 68 16.23 5.73 12.28
CA PRO A 68 16.69 6.21 13.57
C PRO A 68 16.74 7.75 13.64
N THR A 69 16.57 8.28 14.85
CA THR A 69 16.49 9.73 15.14
C THR A 69 17.78 10.53 14.90
N ASP A 70 18.90 9.85 14.59
CA ASP A 70 20.15 10.47 14.15
C ASP A 70 20.27 10.55 12.62
N GLY A 71 19.19 10.21 11.90
CA GLY A 71 19.06 10.29 10.45
C GLY A 71 18.64 11.67 9.94
N GLU A 72 17.91 11.66 8.81
CA GLU A 72 17.48 12.86 8.09
C GLU A 72 16.36 13.64 8.80
N TYR A 73 15.60 12.95 9.68
CA TYR A 73 14.43 13.50 10.35
C TYR A 73 14.74 13.77 11.83
N ASP A 74 14.34 14.95 12.33
CA ASP A 74 14.46 15.34 13.74
C ASP A 74 13.49 14.57 14.68
N THR A 75 12.75 13.60 14.14
CA THR A 75 11.75 12.77 14.84
C THR A 75 11.99 11.29 14.55
N GLN A 76 11.44 10.42 15.39
CA GLN A 76 11.40 8.99 15.08
C GLN A 76 10.57 8.80 13.81
N ALA A 77 11.07 8.00 12.87
CA ALA A 77 10.38 7.73 11.62
C ALA A 77 10.45 6.25 11.26
N PHE A 78 9.61 5.85 10.31
CA PHE A 78 9.77 4.59 9.62
C PHE A 78 9.46 4.81 8.14
N SER A 79 10.14 4.08 7.28
CA SER A 79 9.92 4.12 5.85
C SER A 79 9.36 2.81 5.34
N ILE A 80 8.81 2.86 4.13
CA ILE A 80 8.43 1.69 3.36
C ILE A 80 9.14 1.74 2.02
N GLU A 81 9.71 0.60 1.67
CA GLU A 81 10.50 0.43 0.46
C GLU A 81 9.97 -0.74 -0.33
N PHE A 82 9.99 -0.63 -1.66
CA PHE A 82 9.48 -1.66 -2.55
C PHE A 82 10.45 -1.98 -3.68
N GLY A 83 10.64 -3.28 -3.92
CA GLY A 83 11.21 -3.78 -5.17
C GLY A 83 10.13 -3.79 -6.24
N THR A 84 9.92 -2.63 -6.88
CA THR A 84 8.80 -2.43 -7.82
C THR A 84 8.97 -3.21 -9.13
N VAL A 85 7.86 -3.41 -9.86
CA VAL A 85 7.89 -3.96 -11.22
C VAL A 85 8.31 -2.87 -12.21
N GLY A 86 9.31 -3.19 -13.04
CA GLY A 86 9.87 -2.28 -14.02
C GLY A 86 10.79 -1.22 -13.39
N PRO A 87 11.09 -0.12 -14.10
CA PRO A 87 12.07 0.88 -13.65
C PRO A 87 11.49 1.89 -12.64
N ARG A 88 10.42 1.54 -11.94
CA ARG A 88 9.77 2.46 -10.99
C ARG A 88 10.52 2.51 -9.68
N SER A 89 10.27 3.57 -8.93
CA SER A 89 10.66 3.66 -7.53
C SER A 89 9.54 4.36 -6.78
N VAL A 90 9.11 3.75 -5.69
CA VAL A 90 8.12 4.30 -4.78
C VAL A 90 8.57 4.07 -3.35
N TRP A 91 8.39 5.09 -2.52
CA TRP A 91 8.69 5.04 -1.10
C TRP A 91 7.87 6.09 -0.36
N ALA A 92 7.72 5.88 0.93
CA ALA A 92 7.10 6.85 1.83
C ALA A 92 7.77 6.75 3.20
N VAL A 93 7.97 7.90 3.84
CA VAL A 93 8.47 8.02 5.21
C VAL A 93 7.37 8.60 6.07
N PHE A 94 7.13 7.95 7.20
CA PHE A 94 6.09 8.29 8.15
C PHE A 94 6.67 8.75 9.48
N ASP A 95 5.99 9.69 10.12
CA ASP A 95 6.28 10.17 11.47
C ASP A 95 5.97 9.07 12.48
N GLY A 96 7.01 8.41 12.94
CA GLY A 96 6.96 7.36 13.94
C GLY A 96 6.65 7.86 15.35
N SER A 97 6.60 9.18 15.58
CA SER A 97 6.13 9.73 16.86
C SER A 97 4.61 9.64 17.04
N LEU A 98 3.86 9.39 15.96
CA LEU A 98 2.43 9.15 16.00
C LEU A 98 2.11 7.72 16.46
N SER A 99 0.92 7.53 17.01
CA SER A 99 0.40 6.21 17.38
C SER A 99 -0.14 5.48 16.16
N TRP A 100 0.65 4.54 15.62
CA TRP A 100 0.30 3.73 14.46
C TRP A 100 -0.20 2.34 14.87
N ASP A 101 -1.17 1.82 14.13
CA ASP A 101 -1.56 0.40 14.19
C ASP A 101 -1.39 -0.24 12.81
N ILE A 102 -0.91 -1.49 12.79
CA ILE A 102 -0.82 -2.34 11.60
C ILE A 102 -1.90 -3.42 11.68
N TYR A 103 -2.58 -3.63 10.56
CA TYR A 103 -3.62 -4.63 10.40
C TYR A 103 -3.35 -5.52 9.19
N LEU A 104 -3.51 -6.83 9.34
CA LEU A 104 -3.70 -7.76 8.24
C LEU A 104 -5.20 -8.00 8.09
N LEU A 105 -5.72 -7.72 6.91
CA LEU A 105 -7.08 -8.05 6.54
C LEU A 105 -7.07 -9.16 5.48
N LEU A 106 -7.76 -10.25 5.75
CA LEU A 106 -8.00 -11.36 4.83
C LEU A 106 -9.42 -11.25 4.28
N TYR A 107 -9.59 -11.50 2.99
CA TYR A 107 -10.88 -11.52 2.31
C TYR A 107 -10.86 -12.57 1.18
N GLU A 108 -12.02 -12.90 0.62
CA GLU A 108 -12.18 -13.98 -0.37
C GLU A 108 -11.20 -13.88 -1.55
N GLU A 109 -10.90 -12.65 -1.96
CA GLU A 109 -10.07 -12.33 -3.12
C GLU A 109 -8.66 -11.86 -2.74
N GLY A 110 -8.20 -12.08 -1.50
CA GLY A 110 -6.81 -11.84 -1.10
C GLY A 110 -6.59 -11.29 0.30
N ALA A 111 -5.48 -10.59 0.44
CA ALA A 111 -5.05 -10.02 1.70
C ALA A 111 -4.53 -8.60 1.51
N VAL A 112 -4.57 -7.81 2.58
CA VAL A 112 -3.93 -6.49 2.63
C VAL A 112 -3.31 -6.27 4.00
N VAL A 113 -2.07 -5.79 4.02
CA VAL A 113 -1.50 -5.14 5.20
C VAL A 113 -1.81 -3.66 5.09
N ALA A 114 -2.59 -3.12 6.03
CA ALA A 114 -2.94 -1.70 6.11
C ALA A 114 -2.39 -1.12 7.42
N TRP A 115 -2.03 0.16 7.39
CA TRP A 115 -1.60 0.87 8.58
C TRP A 115 -2.29 2.22 8.70
N MET A 116 -2.60 2.60 9.94
CA MET A 116 -3.39 3.79 10.24
C MET A 116 -2.95 4.42 11.55
N SER A 117 -2.71 5.73 11.51
CA SER A 117 -2.41 6.50 12.71
C SER A 117 -3.68 6.92 13.45
N ASP A 118 -3.58 7.22 14.74
CA ASP A 118 -4.68 7.82 15.49
C ASP A 118 -5.11 9.16 14.88
N ALA A 119 -4.15 9.95 14.39
CA ALA A 119 -4.42 11.25 13.77
C ALA A 119 -5.23 11.13 12.48
N GLU A 120 -4.90 10.16 11.61
CA GLU A 120 -5.65 9.85 10.39
C GLU A 120 -7.09 9.44 10.74
N PHE A 121 -7.23 8.52 11.70
CA PHE A 121 -8.52 8.02 12.13
C PHE A 121 -9.42 9.12 12.70
N GLU A 122 -8.87 9.97 13.56
CA GLU A 122 -9.60 11.09 14.17
C GLU A 122 -10.05 12.11 13.10
N ALA A 123 -9.24 12.35 12.08
CA ALA A 123 -9.54 13.32 11.03
C ALA A 123 -10.62 12.81 10.06
N GLU A 124 -10.53 11.57 9.60
CA GLU A 124 -11.33 11.07 8.47
C GLU A 124 -12.45 10.10 8.89
N GLU A 125 -12.19 9.23 9.87
CA GLU A 125 -13.00 8.01 10.06
C GLU A 125 -13.80 7.98 11.37
N ALA A 126 -13.39 8.72 12.40
CA ALA A 126 -14.00 8.72 13.72
C ALA A 126 -15.48 9.16 13.73
N GLY A 127 -15.92 9.89 12.70
CA GLY A 127 -17.33 10.26 12.52
C GLY A 127 -18.23 9.09 12.10
N ARG A 128 -17.66 7.99 11.59
CA ARG A 128 -18.37 6.85 11.01
C ARG A 128 -18.06 5.53 11.70
N PHE A 129 -16.85 5.37 12.20
CA PHE A 129 -16.36 4.13 12.79
C PHE A 129 -15.98 4.30 14.26
N ARG A 130 -16.12 3.21 15.03
CA ARG A 130 -15.85 3.22 16.48
C ARG A 130 -14.37 3.00 16.82
N SER A 131 -13.57 2.54 15.87
CA SER A 131 -12.15 2.23 16.04
C SER A 131 -11.45 2.12 14.67
N LYS A 132 -10.12 2.25 14.65
CA LYS A 132 -9.28 2.01 13.48
C LYS A 132 -9.51 0.63 12.86
N ALA A 133 -9.52 -0.42 13.69
CA ALA A 133 -9.81 -1.78 13.24
C ALA A 133 -11.15 -1.89 12.49
N ALA A 134 -12.22 -1.23 12.99
CA ALA A 134 -13.52 -1.24 12.32
C ALA A 134 -13.54 -0.45 11.00
N ALA A 135 -12.74 0.62 10.89
CA ALA A 135 -12.58 1.37 9.64
C ALA A 135 -11.82 0.53 8.60
N VAL A 136 -10.71 -0.09 9.00
CA VAL A 136 -9.90 -0.97 8.14
C VAL A 136 -10.68 -2.22 7.73
N GLU A 137 -11.44 -2.83 8.66
CA GLU A 137 -12.38 -3.91 8.37
C GLU A 137 -13.55 -3.45 7.48
N ALA A 138 -13.79 -2.15 7.29
CA ALA A 138 -14.72 -1.65 6.28
C ALA A 138 -14.02 -1.26 4.96
N GLY A 139 -12.71 -1.53 4.85
CA GLY A 139 -11.90 -1.16 3.69
C GLY A 139 -11.51 0.32 3.65
N GLN A 140 -11.62 1.03 4.77
CA GLN A 140 -11.18 2.42 4.89
C GLN A 140 -9.74 2.45 5.42
N PHE A 141 -8.81 2.81 4.56
CA PHE A 141 -7.41 3.06 4.90
C PHE A 141 -6.75 3.86 3.78
N THR A 142 -5.83 4.74 4.17
CA THR A 142 -5.09 5.61 3.24
C THR A 142 -3.89 4.90 2.62
N PHE A 143 -3.25 4.02 3.40
CA PHE A 143 -2.03 3.32 3.03
C PHE A 143 -2.17 1.82 3.27
N GLY A 144 -1.64 1.03 2.34
CA GLY A 144 -1.63 -0.41 2.48
C GLY A 144 -0.86 -1.11 1.39
N THR A 145 -0.65 -2.41 1.54
CA THR A 145 -0.07 -3.28 0.53
C THR A 145 -0.97 -4.48 0.32
N PHE A 146 -1.52 -4.61 -0.88
CA PHE A 146 -2.34 -5.75 -1.26
C PHE A 146 -1.46 -6.90 -1.73
N PHE A 147 -1.80 -8.11 -1.30
CA PHE A 147 -1.22 -9.35 -1.82
C PHE A 147 -2.08 -9.82 -2.99
N ARG A 148 -1.47 -10.02 -4.16
CA ARG A 148 -2.15 -10.39 -5.40
C ARG A 148 -1.70 -11.77 -5.89
N PHE A 149 -2.60 -12.44 -6.61
CA PHE A 149 -2.41 -13.78 -7.13
C PHE A 149 -3.09 -13.93 -8.50
N GLY A 150 -2.57 -14.84 -9.30
CA GLY A 150 -3.17 -15.29 -10.54
C GLY A 150 -3.33 -14.15 -11.56
N PRO A 151 -4.43 -14.14 -12.34
CA PRO A 151 -4.60 -13.18 -13.44
C PRO A 151 -4.51 -11.70 -13.01
N ASP A 152 -4.98 -11.36 -11.80
CA ASP A 152 -4.96 -9.98 -11.29
C ASP A 152 -3.52 -9.46 -11.07
N TRP A 153 -2.62 -10.35 -10.65
CA TRP A 153 -1.19 -10.06 -10.56
C TRP A 153 -0.56 -9.95 -11.94
N VAL A 154 -0.81 -10.92 -12.82
CA VAL A 154 -0.23 -10.95 -14.19
C VAL A 154 -0.54 -9.67 -14.97
N GLU A 155 -1.79 -9.17 -14.91
CA GLU A 155 -2.15 -7.92 -15.60
C GLU A 155 -1.36 -6.70 -15.10
N ARG A 156 -1.09 -6.64 -13.78
CA ARG A 156 -0.32 -5.54 -13.17
C ARG A 156 1.17 -5.67 -13.42
N GLU A 157 1.68 -6.89 -13.43
CA GLU A 157 3.06 -7.17 -13.80
C GLU A 157 3.30 -6.79 -15.27
N GLU A 158 2.43 -7.22 -16.18
CA GLU A 158 2.51 -6.86 -17.60
C GLU A 158 2.43 -5.35 -17.82
N TRP A 159 1.52 -4.67 -17.10
CA TRP A 159 1.46 -3.21 -17.12
C TRP A 159 2.78 -2.60 -16.63
N GLY A 160 3.31 -3.08 -15.50
CA GLY A 160 4.56 -2.59 -14.93
C GLY A 160 5.76 -2.77 -15.87
N LEU A 161 5.83 -3.88 -16.59
CA LEU A 161 6.92 -4.15 -17.53
C LEU A 161 6.84 -3.34 -18.84
N ARG A 162 5.66 -2.81 -19.19
CA ARG A 162 5.43 -2.16 -20.49
C ARG A 162 5.19 -0.66 -20.40
N SER A 163 4.57 -0.20 -19.32
CA SER A 163 4.21 1.19 -19.13
C SER A 163 5.43 2.01 -18.68
N THR A 164 5.47 3.27 -19.12
CA THR A 164 6.41 4.30 -18.61
C THR A 164 5.75 5.22 -17.58
N ALA A 165 4.49 4.97 -17.24
CA ALA A 165 3.81 5.70 -16.18
C ALA A 165 4.34 5.30 -14.80
N PRO A 166 4.44 6.24 -13.85
CA PRO A 166 4.97 5.97 -12.52
C PRO A 166 4.07 5.05 -11.68
N ALA A 167 2.75 5.10 -11.87
CA ALA A 167 1.81 4.29 -11.12
C ALA A 167 0.47 4.14 -11.85
N MET A 168 -0.33 3.19 -11.39
CA MET A 168 -1.77 3.14 -11.68
C MET A 168 -2.53 4.07 -10.72
N ILE A 169 -3.74 4.48 -11.08
CA ILE A 169 -4.55 5.42 -10.28
C ILE A 169 -5.92 4.79 -10.03
N GLN A 170 -6.26 4.59 -8.77
CA GLN A 170 -7.61 4.24 -8.33
C GLN A 170 -8.39 5.53 -8.08
N THR A 171 -9.44 5.77 -8.86
CA THR A 171 -10.31 6.93 -8.73
C THR A 171 -11.28 6.78 -7.56
N GLY A 172 -11.91 7.88 -7.13
CA GLY A 172 -12.82 7.89 -5.97
C GLY A 172 -14.11 7.07 -6.15
N ASP A 173 -14.45 6.67 -7.38
CA ASP A 173 -15.52 5.72 -7.69
C ASP A 173 -15.05 4.25 -7.72
N GLY A 174 -13.77 4.01 -7.43
CA GLY A 174 -13.15 2.69 -7.35
C GLY A 174 -12.60 2.16 -8.67
N GLN A 175 -12.73 2.89 -9.78
CA GLN A 175 -12.16 2.48 -11.06
C GLN A 175 -10.63 2.55 -11.03
N LEU A 176 -9.96 1.55 -11.61
CA LEU A 176 -8.52 1.57 -11.80
C LEU A 176 -8.18 2.11 -13.20
N LEU A 177 -7.42 3.20 -13.23
CA LEU A 177 -6.79 3.72 -14.43
C LEU A 177 -5.38 3.15 -14.55
N THR A 178 -5.03 2.71 -15.75
CA THR A 178 -3.72 2.10 -16.08
C THR A 178 -3.01 2.91 -17.16
N PRO A 179 -2.45 4.10 -16.83
CA PRO A 179 -1.77 4.93 -17.82
C PRO A 179 -0.59 4.18 -18.45
N GLU A 180 -0.39 4.33 -19.76
CA GLU A 180 0.73 3.70 -20.48
C GLU A 180 1.98 4.59 -20.48
N THR A 181 1.79 5.91 -20.27
CA THR A 181 2.88 6.89 -20.26
C THR A 181 2.84 7.82 -19.05
N GLU A 182 3.99 8.39 -18.72
CA GLU A 182 4.11 9.44 -17.69
C GLU A 182 3.20 10.64 -17.97
N SER A 183 3.09 11.06 -19.23
CA SER A 183 2.20 12.15 -19.64
C SER A 183 0.73 11.82 -19.34
N GLU A 184 0.25 10.63 -19.70
CA GLU A 184 -1.12 10.18 -19.40
C GLU A 184 -1.38 10.08 -17.89
N PHE A 185 -0.38 9.71 -17.09
CA PHE A 185 -0.49 9.74 -15.64
C PHE A 185 -0.77 11.16 -15.15
N TYR A 186 0.05 12.14 -15.54
CA TYR A 186 -0.09 13.53 -15.07
C TYR A 186 -1.28 14.29 -15.68
N GLU A 187 -1.88 13.82 -16.79
CA GLU A 187 -3.18 14.31 -17.27
C GLU A 187 -4.30 14.09 -16.24
N ASN A 188 -4.13 13.11 -15.34
CA ASN A 188 -5.05 12.80 -14.25
C ASN A 188 -4.68 13.49 -12.92
N ALA A 189 -4.03 14.67 -12.96
CA ALA A 189 -3.55 15.41 -11.78
C ALA A 189 -4.58 15.67 -10.65
N HIS A 190 -5.87 15.56 -10.93
CA HIS A 190 -6.92 15.70 -9.92
C HIS A 190 -7.11 14.44 -9.07
N ALA A 191 -6.66 13.28 -9.55
CA ALA A 191 -6.70 11.99 -8.87
C ALA A 191 -5.33 11.58 -8.30
N ILE A 192 -4.30 12.42 -8.48
CA ILE A 192 -2.96 12.22 -7.93
C ILE A 192 -2.85 12.99 -6.60
N PRO A 193 -2.42 12.35 -5.50
CA PRO A 193 -2.13 13.01 -4.23
C PRO A 193 -1.10 14.13 -4.38
N ASP A 194 -1.29 15.22 -3.65
CA ASP A 194 -0.50 16.45 -3.80
C ASP A 194 1.01 16.23 -3.69
N GLU A 195 1.45 15.39 -2.77
CA GLU A 195 2.82 14.96 -2.53
C GLU A 195 3.51 14.33 -3.76
N PHE A 196 2.74 13.82 -4.74
CA PHE A 196 3.27 13.27 -5.99
C PHE A 196 3.06 14.20 -7.19
N ARG A 197 2.50 15.41 -6.99
CA ARG A 197 2.26 16.36 -8.07
C ARG A 197 3.45 17.31 -8.24
N PRO A 198 4.09 17.37 -9.43
CA PRO A 198 5.28 18.21 -9.65
C PRO A 198 5.10 19.71 -9.42
N ALA A 199 3.85 20.20 -9.43
CA ALA A 199 3.51 21.62 -9.39
C ALA A 199 2.79 22.06 -8.11
N VAL A 200 2.74 21.19 -7.10
CA VAL A 200 2.02 21.46 -5.84
C VAL A 200 3.00 21.38 -4.68
N GLU A 201 3.18 22.51 -3.98
CA GLU A 201 4.05 22.58 -2.80
C GLU A 201 3.32 22.20 -1.50
N THR A 202 1.99 22.06 -1.56
CA THR A 202 1.20 21.59 -0.42
C THR A 202 1.31 20.07 -0.38
N GLY A 203 2.23 19.52 0.41
CA GLY A 203 2.36 18.07 0.59
C GLY A 203 1.10 17.43 1.19
N ALA A 204 1.21 16.17 1.64
CA ALA A 204 0.10 15.48 2.27
C ALA A 204 -0.41 16.25 3.51
N PRO A 205 -1.74 16.23 3.79
CA PRO A 205 -2.28 16.72 5.04
C PRO A 205 -1.52 16.13 6.27
N PRO A 206 -1.16 16.95 7.28
CA PRO A 206 -0.30 16.51 8.37
C PRO A 206 -0.82 15.31 9.18
N PHE A 207 -2.14 15.13 9.24
CA PHE A 207 -2.76 14.02 9.97
C PHE A 207 -2.49 12.65 9.33
N TYR A 208 -2.03 12.60 8.07
CA TYR A 208 -1.54 11.35 7.48
C TYR A 208 -0.17 10.93 8.03
N GLY A 209 0.50 11.77 8.81
CA GLY A 209 1.81 11.46 9.37
C GLY A 209 2.87 11.21 8.31
N LEU A 210 2.70 11.73 7.09
CA LEU A 210 3.66 11.59 6.00
C LEU A 210 4.72 12.68 6.11
N LEU A 211 5.97 12.28 6.30
CA LEU A 211 7.12 13.20 6.36
C LEU A 211 7.67 13.48 4.97
N ASP A 212 7.77 12.43 4.16
CA ASP A 212 8.21 12.52 2.76
C ASP A 212 7.66 11.33 1.96
N ALA A 213 7.53 11.49 0.65
CA ALA A 213 7.19 10.41 -0.26
C ALA A 213 7.71 10.69 -1.65
N GLY A 214 8.17 9.64 -2.31
CA GLY A 214 8.68 9.73 -3.67
C GLY A 214 8.00 8.73 -4.57
N LEU A 215 7.74 9.17 -5.80
CA LEU A 215 7.27 8.34 -6.89
C LEU A 215 8.00 8.78 -8.17
N SER A 216 8.65 7.83 -8.84
CA SER A 216 9.39 8.13 -10.05
C SER A 216 9.51 6.91 -10.98
N VAL A 217 9.90 7.19 -12.22
CA VAL A 217 10.34 6.19 -13.19
C VAL A 217 11.78 6.53 -13.53
N GLY A 218 12.71 5.62 -13.24
CA GLY A 218 14.09 5.74 -13.65
C GLY A 218 14.24 5.62 -15.17
N PRO A 219 15.27 6.24 -15.78
CA PRO A 219 15.62 5.92 -17.16
C PRO A 219 16.09 4.46 -17.24
N GLU A 220 15.67 3.74 -18.29
CA GLU A 220 16.21 2.41 -18.65
C GLU A 220 17.74 2.43 -18.86
#